data_AF-A0A2G8XNX9-F1
#
_entry.id   AF-A0A2G8XNX9-F1
#
_cell.length_a   1.000
_cell.length_b   1.000
_cell.length_c   1.000
_cell.angle_alpha   90.00
_cell.angle_beta   90.00
_cell.angle_gamma   90.00
#
_symmetry.space_group_name_H-M   'P 1'
#
loop_
_entity.id
_entity.type
_entity.pdbx_description
1 polymer ?
#
loop_
_entity_poly.entity_id
_entity_poly.type
_entity_poly.pdbx_seq_one_letter_code
_entity_poly.pdbx_strand_id
1 'polypeptide(L)'
;VGLSNDNCRWFVLLDAAAYAPTSPLSLSRHPADFVAFSFYKIFGYPTGLGALLVRSEDASKLQRLYWGGGSVAASVCDSRWCARKTNVALRFEDGTLPFLAIIASLYGFRALEAIGMEKIHHHVAALTRHLFERLQMLRHSNGAHAVLLYWNEASPPTGGIVSFNLLRPDGSFIPFPQVEADASAALIHLRTGCFCNPGGCQDFLGLSAEDIIRNSQKRQSCSDPSGSTLSVISGTPGLMTGWGGGSLGGGLYRKPAGSVRVSMGYLSTFSDVDALVSFISETYVW
;
A
#
# COMPACT_ATOMS: atom_id res chain seq x y z
N VAL A 1 -12.58 -4.10 -24.69
CA VAL A 1 -13.73 -3.29 -25.15
C VAL A 1 -14.16 -2.44 -23.98
N GLY A 2 -13.84 -1.14 -23.99
CA GLY A 2 -14.21 -0.23 -22.91
C GLY A 2 -15.71 0.03 -22.90
N LEU A 3 -16.30 0.21 -21.71
CA LEU A 3 -17.74 0.37 -21.50
C LEU A 3 -18.29 1.75 -21.91
N SER A 4 -17.53 2.61 -22.62
CA SER A 4 -18.07 3.88 -23.10
C SER A 4 -17.65 4.20 -24.53
N ASN A 5 -18.56 4.89 -25.22
CA ASN A 5 -18.36 5.42 -26.55
C ASN A 5 -17.38 6.62 -26.50
N ASP A 6 -16.77 6.95 -27.64
CA ASP A 6 -15.70 7.96 -27.79
C ASP A 6 -16.08 9.42 -27.44
N ASN A 7 -17.33 9.68 -27.03
CA ASN A 7 -17.85 11.00 -26.66
C ASN A 7 -17.99 11.23 -25.14
N CYS A 8 -17.47 10.33 -24.30
CA CYS A 8 -17.55 10.47 -22.84
C CYS A 8 -16.28 11.09 -22.26
N ARG A 9 -16.43 12.12 -21.41
CA ARG A 9 -15.34 12.57 -20.52
C ARG A 9 -15.23 11.60 -19.35
N TRP A 10 -14.07 10.97 -19.21
CA TRP A 10 -13.72 10.18 -18.04
C TRP A 10 -13.22 11.08 -16.92
N PHE A 11 -13.63 10.79 -15.69
CA PHE A 11 -13.10 11.45 -14.51
C PHE A 11 -12.00 10.60 -13.88
N VAL A 12 -10.94 11.26 -13.42
CA VAL A 12 -9.79 10.64 -12.77
C VAL A 12 -9.77 10.99 -11.30
N LEU A 13 -9.91 9.96 -10.45
CA LEU A 13 -9.65 10.03 -9.02
C LEU A 13 -8.30 9.36 -8.74
N LEU A 14 -7.35 10.13 -8.22
CA LEU A 14 -6.07 9.60 -7.75
C LEU A 14 -6.14 9.27 -6.26
N ASP A 15 -5.92 8.01 -5.91
CA ASP A 15 -5.58 7.63 -4.53
C ASP A 15 -4.08 7.91 -4.31
N ALA A 16 -3.79 9.04 -3.69
CA ALA A 16 -2.43 9.46 -3.37
C ALA A 16 -1.99 9.02 -1.96
N ALA A 17 -2.75 8.18 -1.26
CA ALA A 17 -2.49 7.88 0.14
C ALA A 17 -1.15 7.15 0.38
N ALA A 18 -0.68 6.36 -0.59
CA ALA A 18 0.64 5.72 -0.55
C ALA A 18 1.72 6.49 -1.34
N TYR A 19 1.32 7.39 -2.24
CA TYR A 19 2.24 8.19 -3.07
C TYR A 19 2.74 9.44 -2.35
N ALA A 20 1.82 10.24 -1.81
CA ALA A 20 2.10 11.53 -1.18
C ALA A 20 3.14 11.50 -0.04
N PRO A 21 3.28 10.43 0.77
CA PRO A 21 4.28 10.39 1.83
C PRO A 21 5.74 10.44 1.36
N THR A 22 6.01 9.97 0.14
CA THR A 22 7.39 9.75 -0.32
C THR A 22 7.67 10.34 -1.70
N SER A 23 6.69 10.94 -2.36
CA SER A 23 6.83 11.44 -3.72
C SER A 23 6.15 12.81 -3.92
N PRO A 24 6.75 13.70 -4.73
CA PRO A 24 6.21 15.03 -5.01
C PRO A 24 4.95 14.93 -5.89
N LEU A 25 3.80 15.35 -5.37
CA LEU A 25 2.56 15.40 -6.14
C LEU A 25 2.39 16.77 -6.81
N SER A 26 2.32 16.81 -8.14
CA SER A 26 2.03 18.02 -8.92
C SER A 26 0.85 17.82 -9.85
N LEU A 27 -0.28 18.49 -9.56
CA LEU A 27 -1.49 18.42 -10.40
C LEU A 27 -1.38 19.24 -11.69
N SER A 28 -0.34 20.07 -11.82
CA SER A 28 0.02 20.70 -13.10
C SER A 28 0.69 19.71 -14.06
N ARG A 29 1.48 18.77 -13.53
CA ARG A 29 2.14 17.71 -14.31
C ARG A 29 1.26 16.49 -14.53
N HIS A 30 0.49 16.13 -13.51
CA HIS A 30 -0.44 15.00 -13.53
C HIS A 30 -1.85 15.49 -13.18
N PRO A 31 -2.57 16.07 -14.16
CA PRO A 31 -3.93 16.54 -13.94
C PRO A 31 -4.85 15.42 -13.49
N ALA A 32 -5.60 15.65 -12.42
CA ALA A 32 -6.69 14.79 -11.96
C ALA A 32 -7.91 15.63 -11.56
N ASP A 33 -9.10 15.05 -11.60
CA ASP A 33 -10.33 15.74 -11.18
C ASP A 33 -10.51 15.66 -9.66
N PHE A 34 -10.04 14.56 -9.08
CA PHE A 34 -10.12 14.30 -7.64
C PHE A 34 -8.82 13.66 -7.12
N VAL A 35 -8.42 13.99 -5.90
CA VAL A 35 -7.25 13.37 -5.25
C VAL A 35 -7.53 13.12 -3.78
N ALA A 36 -7.35 11.88 -3.33
CA ALA A 36 -7.53 11.50 -1.93
C ALA A 36 -6.17 11.26 -1.24
N PHE A 37 -6.05 11.70 0.01
CA PHE A 37 -4.87 11.43 0.85
C PHE A 37 -5.21 11.35 2.33
N SER A 38 -4.34 10.68 3.09
CA SER A 38 -4.43 10.55 4.55
C SER A 38 -3.20 11.17 5.21
N PHE A 39 -3.41 12.13 6.11
CA PHE A 39 -2.30 12.91 6.69
C PHE A 39 -1.38 12.08 7.59
N TYR A 40 -1.92 11.14 8.35
CA TYR A 40 -1.12 10.25 9.19
C TYR A 40 -0.12 9.40 8.38
N LYS A 41 -0.38 9.12 7.09
CA LYS A 41 0.56 8.40 6.24
C LYS A 41 1.72 9.29 5.79
N ILE A 42 1.51 10.60 5.71
CA ILE A 42 2.49 11.57 5.22
C ILE A 42 3.47 11.94 6.34
N PHE A 43 2.97 12.24 7.54
CA PHE A 43 3.81 12.74 8.65
C PHE A 43 3.41 12.17 10.02
N GLY A 44 2.68 11.05 10.06
CA GLY A 44 2.41 10.26 11.28
C GLY A 44 1.25 10.76 12.15
N TYR A 45 1.07 12.07 12.30
CA TYR A 45 0.07 12.67 13.19
C TYR A 45 -0.57 13.93 12.57
N PRO A 46 -1.89 14.16 12.69
CA PRO A 46 -2.86 13.39 13.46
C PRO A 46 -3.49 12.23 12.68
N THR A 47 -3.94 11.20 13.41
CA THR A 47 -4.82 10.16 12.87
C THR A 47 -6.25 10.69 12.72
N GLY A 48 -7.06 10.02 11.88
CA GLY A 48 -8.46 10.39 11.65
C GLY A 48 -8.66 11.62 10.76
N LEU A 49 -7.60 12.16 10.15
CA LEU A 49 -7.67 13.30 9.24
C LEU A 49 -7.02 12.99 7.88
N GLY A 50 -7.61 13.55 6.83
CA GLY A 50 -7.13 13.50 5.46
C GLY A 50 -7.78 14.62 4.66
N ALA A 51 -7.64 14.59 3.34
CA ALA A 51 -8.45 15.46 2.48
C ALA A 51 -8.75 14.83 1.13
N LEU A 52 -9.76 15.43 0.49
CA LEU A 52 -10.13 15.21 -0.90
C LEU A 52 -9.94 16.54 -1.63
N LEU A 53 -8.95 16.62 -2.51
CA LEU A 53 -8.86 17.72 -3.46
C LEU A 53 -9.86 17.49 -4.58
N VAL A 54 -10.55 18.56 -4.95
CA VAL A 54 -11.58 18.55 -5.98
C VAL A 54 -11.27 19.68 -6.95
N ARG A 55 -11.16 19.34 -8.23
CA ARG A 55 -11.04 20.35 -9.28
C ARG A 55 -12.29 21.23 -9.31
N SER A 56 -12.10 22.54 -9.32
CA SER A 56 -13.20 23.50 -9.15
C SER A 56 -14.31 23.34 -10.20
N GLU A 57 -13.96 23.04 -11.46
CA GLU A 57 -14.93 22.83 -12.54
C GLU A 57 -15.77 21.54 -12.37
N ASP A 58 -15.23 20.55 -11.65
CA ASP A 58 -15.86 19.24 -11.43
C ASP A 58 -16.53 19.10 -10.06
N ALA A 59 -16.40 20.10 -9.18
CA ALA A 59 -17.06 20.11 -7.87
C ALA A 59 -18.59 19.97 -7.94
N SER A 60 -19.21 20.32 -9.06
CA SER A 60 -20.64 20.13 -9.31
C SER A 60 -21.03 18.66 -9.52
N LYS A 61 -20.07 17.80 -9.87
CA LYS A 61 -20.26 16.37 -10.10
C LYS A 61 -20.37 15.57 -8.81
N LEU A 62 -19.78 16.08 -7.71
CA LEU A 62 -19.93 15.49 -6.39
C LEU A 62 -21.33 15.79 -5.85
N GLN A 63 -22.14 14.74 -5.73
CA GLN A 63 -23.48 14.81 -5.16
C GLN A 63 -23.55 13.91 -3.94
N ARG A 64 -23.94 14.47 -2.79
CA ARG A 64 -24.09 13.71 -1.55
C ARG A 64 -25.54 13.26 -1.37
N LEU A 65 -25.70 12.03 -0.90
CA LEU A 65 -27.01 11.40 -0.66
C LEU A 65 -27.68 11.90 0.62
N TYR A 66 -26.91 12.17 1.66
CA TYR A 66 -27.41 12.63 2.96
C TYR A 66 -26.80 13.99 3.34
N TRP A 67 -27.26 14.57 4.45
CA TRP A 67 -26.66 15.76 5.04
C TRP A 67 -26.80 15.77 6.56
N GLY A 68 -25.98 16.59 7.21
CA GLY A 68 -25.99 16.77 8.66
C GLY A 68 -25.88 18.25 9.04
N GLY A 69 -25.82 18.50 10.35
CA GLY A 69 -25.46 19.82 10.84
C GLY A 69 -24.12 20.28 10.27
N GLY A 70 -23.94 21.58 10.07
CA GLY A 70 -22.70 22.12 9.50
C GLY A 70 -22.64 22.14 7.97
N SER A 71 -23.33 21.23 7.25
CA SER A 71 -23.23 21.16 5.78
C SER A 71 -24.40 21.75 4.99
N VAL A 72 -25.48 22.09 5.69
CA VAL A 72 -26.64 22.81 5.15
C VAL A 72 -26.80 24.17 5.84
N ALA A 73 -27.45 25.10 5.15
CA ALA A 73 -27.88 26.38 5.69
C ALA A 73 -29.27 26.29 6.35
N ALA A 74 -30.14 25.43 5.83
CA ALA A 74 -31.46 25.18 6.39
C ALA A 74 -31.98 23.78 6.01
N SER A 75 -32.86 23.24 6.85
CA SER A 75 -33.64 22.04 6.59
C SER A 75 -35.03 22.20 7.19
N VAL A 76 -36.04 21.56 6.62
CA VAL A 76 -37.41 21.56 7.13
C VAL A 76 -37.76 20.19 7.72
N CYS A 77 -38.71 20.16 8.66
CA CYS A 77 -39.09 18.91 9.36
C CYS A 77 -40.15 18.09 8.63
N ASP A 78 -40.90 18.71 7.72
CA ASP A 78 -42.05 18.15 7.01
C ASP A 78 -41.69 17.61 5.62
N SER A 79 -40.44 17.76 5.17
CA SER A 79 -39.97 17.23 3.89
C SER A 79 -38.46 16.94 3.91
N ARG A 80 -37.95 16.39 2.80
CA ARG A 80 -36.51 16.14 2.60
C ARG A 80 -35.75 17.35 2.07
N TRP A 81 -36.40 18.50 1.95
CA TRP A 81 -35.78 19.70 1.41
C TRP A 81 -34.69 20.23 2.36
N CYS A 82 -33.58 20.70 1.77
CA CYS A 82 -32.55 21.44 2.47
C CYS A 82 -31.95 22.52 1.57
N ALA A 83 -31.55 23.64 2.16
CA ALA A 83 -30.70 24.63 1.51
C ALA A 83 -29.23 24.25 1.75
N ARG A 84 -28.49 23.89 0.70
CA ARG A 84 -27.06 23.58 0.80
C ARG A 84 -26.23 24.86 0.89
N LYS A 85 -25.08 24.80 1.57
CA LYS A 85 -24.11 25.90 1.58
C LYS A 85 -23.54 26.14 0.18
N THR A 86 -23.16 27.39 -0.12
CA THR A 86 -22.55 27.76 -1.41
C THR A 86 -21.10 27.31 -1.52
N ASN A 87 -20.34 27.36 -0.41
CA ASN A 87 -18.96 26.87 -0.35
C ASN A 87 -18.93 25.35 -0.51
N VAL A 88 -18.15 24.86 -1.48
CA VAL A 88 -18.06 23.43 -1.82
C VAL A 88 -17.61 22.58 -0.63
N ALA A 89 -16.53 22.95 0.04
CA ALA A 89 -15.95 22.17 1.14
C ALA A 89 -16.95 22.01 2.29
N LEU A 90 -17.61 23.12 2.68
CA LEU A 90 -18.60 23.08 3.75
C LEU A 90 -19.79 22.15 3.45
N ARG A 91 -20.13 21.89 2.17
CA ARG A 91 -21.19 20.93 1.83
C ARG A 91 -20.83 19.47 2.15
N PHE A 92 -19.55 19.16 2.31
CA PHE A 92 -19.03 17.81 2.55
C PHE A 92 -18.46 17.62 3.96
N GLU A 93 -18.45 18.68 4.77
CA GLU A 93 -17.93 18.69 6.14
C GLU A 93 -19.10 18.73 7.13
N ASP A 94 -19.46 17.55 7.66
CA ASP A 94 -20.54 17.41 8.63
C ASP A 94 -20.05 17.64 10.06
N GLY A 95 -20.89 18.35 10.82
CA GLY A 95 -20.71 18.60 12.24
C GLY A 95 -19.52 19.50 12.57
N THR A 96 -19.09 19.41 13.81
CA THR A 96 -17.89 20.10 14.28
C THR A 96 -16.67 19.32 13.83
N LEU A 97 -15.88 19.91 12.95
CA LEU A 97 -14.62 19.33 12.49
C LEU A 97 -13.59 19.25 13.63
N PRO A 98 -12.60 18.34 13.54
CA PRO A 98 -11.54 18.22 14.55
C PRO A 98 -10.54 19.38 14.42
N PHE A 99 -10.96 20.59 14.78
CA PHE A 99 -10.23 21.85 14.57
C PHE A 99 -8.82 21.84 15.16
N LEU A 100 -8.61 21.19 16.32
CA LEU A 100 -7.26 21.03 16.90
C LEU A 100 -6.35 20.15 16.03
N ALA A 101 -6.88 19.06 15.48
CA ALA A 101 -6.14 18.17 14.58
C ALA A 101 -5.83 18.88 13.24
N ILE A 102 -6.78 19.64 12.71
CA ILE A 102 -6.59 20.45 11.51
C ILE A 102 -5.44 21.45 11.72
N ILE A 103 -5.45 22.20 12.83
CA ILE A 103 -4.35 23.13 13.14
C ILE A 103 -3.03 22.37 13.33
N ALA A 104 -3.04 21.22 13.99
CA ALA A 104 -1.82 20.45 14.20
C ALA A 104 -1.19 19.93 12.89
N SER A 105 -1.98 19.67 11.86
CA SER A 105 -1.47 19.23 10.55
C SER A 105 -0.51 20.23 9.90
N LEU A 106 -0.63 21.54 10.22
CA LEU A 106 0.27 22.58 9.74
C LEU A 106 1.74 22.31 10.11
N TYR A 107 1.98 21.72 11.28
CA TYR A 107 3.35 21.38 11.70
C TYR A 107 3.95 20.28 10.82
N GLY A 108 3.15 19.27 10.45
CA GLY A 108 3.57 18.21 9.54
C GLY A 108 3.93 18.76 8.15
N PHE A 109 3.09 19.63 7.59
CA PHE A 109 3.36 20.26 6.30
C PHE A 109 4.59 21.18 6.33
N ARG A 110 4.76 21.98 7.38
CA ARG A 110 5.97 22.83 7.54
C ARG A 110 7.25 22.00 7.65
N ALA A 111 7.21 20.85 8.34
CA ALA A 111 8.35 19.95 8.40
C ALA A 111 8.72 19.39 7.02
N LEU A 112 7.72 18.97 6.23
CA LEU A 112 7.94 18.51 4.87
C LEU A 112 8.47 19.62 3.94
N GLU A 113 7.96 20.84 4.07
CA GLU A 113 8.43 22.00 3.31
C GLU A 113 9.89 22.33 3.62
N ALA A 114 10.28 22.27 4.91
CA ALA A 114 11.66 22.50 5.34
C ALA A 114 12.65 21.47 4.78
N ILE A 115 12.24 20.20 4.65
CA ILE A 115 13.06 19.13 4.08
C ILE A 115 13.07 19.23 2.53
N GLY A 116 11.87 19.30 1.94
CA GLY A 116 11.60 19.27 0.51
C GLY A 116 11.25 17.86 0.00
N MET A 117 10.10 17.72 -0.68
CA MET A 117 9.59 16.42 -1.16
C MET A 117 10.50 15.73 -2.19
N GLU A 118 11.24 16.48 -3.01
CA GLU A 118 12.21 15.90 -3.96
C GLU A 118 13.36 15.19 -3.23
N LYS A 119 13.86 15.77 -2.14
CA LYS A 119 14.91 15.14 -1.32
C LYS A 119 14.38 13.89 -0.63
N ILE A 120 13.15 13.94 -0.12
CA ILE A 120 12.46 12.78 0.46
C ILE A 120 12.34 11.67 -0.58
N HIS A 121 11.90 12.00 -1.79
CA HIS A 121 11.77 11.03 -2.88
C HIS A 121 13.11 10.35 -3.21
N HIS A 122 14.17 11.13 -3.41
CA HIS A 122 15.49 10.58 -3.75
C HIS A 122 16.05 9.71 -2.62
N HIS A 123 15.89 10.13 -1.36
CA HIS A 123 16.32 9.36 -0.19
C HIS A 123 15.60 8.02 -0.09
N VAL A 124 14.27 8.04 -0.16
CA VAL A 124 13.45 6.82 -0.07
C VAL A 124 13.70 5.89 -1.27
N ALA A 125 13.84 6.44 -2.48
CA ALA A 125 14.18 5.65 -3.66
C ALA A 125 15.55 4.97 -3.52
N ALA A 126 16.55 5.65 -2.95
CA ALA A 126 17.87 5.08 -2.69
C ALA A 126 17.83 3.94 -1.66
N LEU A 127 17.11 4.13 -0.55
CA LEU A 127 16.89 3.08 0.46
C LEU A 127 16.17 1.86 -0.14
N THR A 128 15.13 2.12 -0.93
CA THR A 128 14.32 1.08 -1.56
C THR A 128 15.16 0.26 -2.54
N ARG A 129 15.96 0.93 -3.39
CA ARG A 129 16.88 0.27 -4.29
C ARG A 129 17.89 -0.59 -3.54
N HIS A 130 18.52 -0.03 -2.49
CA HIS A 130 19.49 -0.76 -1.67
C HIS A 130 18.86 -2.01 -1.05
N LEU A 131 17.67 -1.89 -0.45
CA LEU A 131 16.95 -3.04 0.10
C LEU A 131 16.64 -4.08 -0.98
N PHE A 132 16.07 -3.64 -2.11
CA PHE A 132 15.66 -4.51 -3.21
C PHE A 132 16.84 -5.33 -3.76
N GLU A 133 17.94 -4.66 -4.10
CA GLU A 133 19.14 -5.30 -4.64
C GLU A 133 19.79 -6.24 -3.62
N ARG A 134 19.87 -5.84 -2.34
CA ARG A 134 20.44 -6.67 -1.27
C ARG A 134 19.64 -7.94 -1.03
N LEU A 135 18.30 -7.83 -0.97
CA LEU A 135 17.42 -9.00 -0.86
C LEU A 135 17.53 -9.90 -2.10
N GLN A 136 17.61 -9.32 -3.30
CA GLN A 136 17.75 -10.07 -4.55
C GLN A 136 19.05 -10.87 -4.62
N MET A 137 20.10 -10.47 -3.89
CA MET A 137 21.39 -11.18 -3.85
C MET A 137 21.46 -12.30 -2.81
N LEU A 138 20.51 -12.41 -1.88
CA LEU A 138 20.55 -13.45 -0.85
C LEU A 138 20.37 -14.85 -1.47
N ARG A 139 21.31 -15.75 -1.18
CA ARG A 139 21.34 -17.14 -1.65
C ARG A 139 21.62 -18.08 -0.49
N HIS A 140 20.95 -19.22 -0.51
CA HIS A 140 21.28 -20.36 0.33
C HIS A 140 22.64 -20.97 -0.08
N SER A 141 23.21 -21.81 0.78
CA SER A 141 24.46 -22.54 0.54
C SER A 141 24.43 -23.43 -0.70
N ASN A 142 23.24 -23.89 -1.11
CA ASN A 142 23.03 -24.65 -2.36
C ASN A 142 22.88 -23.76 -3.61
N GLY A 143 23.04 -22.44 -3.49
CA GLY A 143 22.89 -21.48 -4.58
C GLY A 143 21.44 -21.10 -4.92
N ALA A 144 20.44 -21.65 -4.24
CA ALA A 144 19.04 -21.25 -4.43
C ALA A 144 18.76 -19.85 -3.86
N HIS A 145 17.78 -19.14 -4.43
CA HIS A 145 17.33 -17.85 -3.91
C HIS A 145 16.64 -18.00 -2.55
N ALA A 146 17.03 -17.16 -1.58
CA ALA A 146 16.37 -17.11 -0.27
C ALA A 146 15.16 -16.17 -0.22
N VAL A 147 15.04 -15.26 -1.20
CA VAL A 147 13.98 -14.26 -1.26
C VAL A 147 13.31 -14.28 -2.63
N LEU A 148 11.98 -14.22 -2.62
CA LEU A 148 11.13 -14.01 -3.79
C LEU A 148 10.54 -12.60 -3.73
N LEU A 149 10.91 -11.73 -4.67
CA LEU A 149 10.47 -10.33 -4.70
C LEU A 149 9.24 -10.16 -5.60
N TYR A 150 8.26 -9.39 -5.13
CA TYR A 150 7.05 -9.06 -5.89
C TYR A 150 7.23 -7.72 -6.61
N TRP A 151 7.73 -7.79 -7.83
CA TRP A 151 7.96 -6.64 -8.70
C TRP A 151 7.92 -7.07 -10.17
N ASN A 152 7.33 -6.24 -11.03
CA ASN A 152 7.08 -6.58 -12.43
C ASN A 152 7.81 -5.68 -13.44
N GLU A 153 8.64 -4.73 -12.98
CA GLU A 153 9.44 -3.87 -13.85
C GLU A 153 10.94 -4.21 -13.78
N ALA A 154 11.67 -3.92 -14.86
CA ALA A 154 13.10 -4.21 -14.95
C ALA A 154 13.95 -3.35 -13.99
N SER A 155 13.55 -2.10 -13.76
CA SER A 155 14.22 -1.20 -12.81
C SER A 155 13.68 -1.42 -11.39
N PRO A 156 14.52 -1.30 -10.34
CA PRO A 156 14.04 -1.36 -8.96
C PRO A 156 12.96 -0.31 -8.65
N PRO A 157 12.04 -0.59 -7.70
CA PRO A 157 11.01 0.35 -7.30
C PRO A 157 11.59 1.66 -6.77
N THR A 158 10.92 2.77 -7.09
CA THR A 158 11.30 4.13 -6.63
C THR A 158 10.44 4.64 -5.48
N GLY A 159 9.32 3.97 -5.19
CA GLY A 159 8.49 4.23 -4.01
C GLY A 159 8.98 3.44 -2.79
N GLY A 160 8.60 3.87 -1.59
CA GLY A 160 9.13 3.31 -0.33
C GLY A 160 8.67 1.90 0.05
N ILE A 161 8.20 1.05 -0.87
CA ILE A 161 7.62 -0.25 -0.53
C ILE A 161 8.37 -1.38 -1.25
N VAL A 162 8.81 -2.38 -0.49
CA VAL A 162 9.31 -3.66 -1.02
C VAL A 162 8.46 -4.78 -0.42
N SER A 163 7.89 -5.63 -1.28
CA SER A 163 7.15 -6.82 -0.86
C SER A 163 7.83 -8.08 -1.36
N PHE A 164 7.89 -9.09 -0.50
CA PHE A 164 8.59 -10.34 -0.76
C PHE A 164 8.04 -11.48 0.08
N ASN A 165 8.48 -12.69 -0.23
CA ASN A 165 8.39 -13.84 0.65
C ASN A 165 9.77 -14.50 0.78
N LEU A 166 9.99 -15.17 1.91
CA LEU A 166 11.23 -15.91 2.16
C LEU A 166 11.05 -17.38 1.76
N LEU A 167 12.11 -17.96 1.22
CA LEU A 167 12.17 -19.34 0.75
C LEU A 167 13.13 -20.15 1.61
N ARG A 168 12.90 -21.46 1.66
CA ARG A 168 13.86 -22.45 2.17
C ARG A 168 14.76 -22.94 1.04
N PRO A 169 15.87 -23.65 1.33
CA PRO A 169 16.74 -24.24 0.30
C PRO A 169 16.04 -25.19 -0.68
N ASP A 170 14.91 -25.80 -0.29
CA ASP A 170 14.07 -26.65 -1.15
C ASP A 170 13.05 -25.85 -2.00
N GLY A 171 13.06 -24.52 -1.90
CA GLY A 171 12.13 -23.60 -2.56
C GLY A 171 10.76 -23.48 -1.90
N SER A 172 10.52 -24.15 -0.77
CA SER A 172 9.27 -23.99 -0.02
C SER A 172 9.22 -22.64 0.70
N PHE A 173 8.02 -22.07 0.84
CA PHE A 173 7.81 -20.79 1.51
C PHE A 173 7.98 -20.89 3.02
N ILE A 174 8.70 -19.94 3.61
CA ILE A 174 8.64 -19.68 5.05
C ILE A 174 7.33 -18.92 5.33
N PRO A 175 6.48 -19.39 6.27
CA PRO A 175 5.22 -18.72 6.56
C PRO A 175 5.43 -17.27 7.02
N PHE A 176 4.76 -16.31 6.35
CA PHE A 176 4.90 -14.90 6.70
C PHE A 176 4.58 -14.57 8.18
N PRO A 177 3.69 -15.25 8.92
CA PRO A 177 3.49 -14.96 10.35
C PRO A 177 4.70 -15.34 11.21
N GLN A 178 5.45 -16.37 10.81
CA GLN A 178 6.71 -16.70 11.46
C GLN A 178 7.71 -15.57 11.26
N VAL A 179 7.82 -15.05 10.03
CA VAL A 179 8.69 -13.90 9.73
C VAL A 179 8.31 -12.66 10.54
N GLU A 180 7.01 -12.40 10.72
CA GLU A 180 6.54 -11.30 11.57
C GLU A 180 6.91 -11.47 13.04
N ALA A 181 6.73 -12.68 13.59
CA ALA A 181 7.07 -12.98 14.97
C ALA A 181 8.58 -12.86 15.23
N ASP A 182 9.40 -13.45 14.36
CA ASP A 182 10.86 -13.43 14.46
C ASP A 182 11.40 -11.99 14.29
N ALA A 183 10.86 -11.23 13.32
CA ALA A 183 11.23 -9.82 13.13
C ALA A 183 10.84 -8.97 14.35
N SER A 184 9.64 -9.18 14.90
CA SER A 184 9.21 -8.47 16.12
C SER A 184 10.11 -8.80 17.32
N ALA A 185 10.59 -10.05 17.45
CA ALA A 185 11.53 -10.43 18.50
C ALA A 185 12.90 -9.75 18.32
N ALA A 186 13.29 -9.49 17.07
CA ALA A 186 14.48 -8.72 16.71
C ALA A 186 14.28 -7.19 16.71
N LEU A 187 13.15 -6.69 17.21
CA LEU A 187 12.78 -5.26 17.23
C LEU A 187 12.65 -4.62 15.83
N ILE A 188 12.33 -5.42 14.82
CA ILE A 188 12.09 -4.99 13.44
C ILE A 188 10.59 -5.00 13.17
N HIS A 189 10.04 -3.83 12.84
CA HIS A 189 8.63 -3.69 12.50
C HIS A 189 8.39 -3.81 10.99
N LEU A 190 7.69 -4.87 10.59
CA LEU A 190 7.23 -5.11 9.23
C LEU A 190 5.74 -5.42 9.20
N ARG A 191 5.15 -5.55 8.00
CA ARG A 191 3.74 -5.91 7.84
C ARG A 191 3.61 -7.18 7.02
N THR A 192 2.63 -8.02 7.35
CA THR A 192 2.32 -9.22 6.57
C THR A 192 0.87 -9.29 6.11
N GLY A 193 0.58 -10.22 5.19
CA GLY A 193 -0.76 -10.49 4.65
C GLY A 193 -0.96 -9.96 3.23
N CYS A 194 -2.20 -9.56 2.90
CA CYS A 194 -2.55 -9.02 1.57
C CYS A 194 -2.69 -7.48 1.52
N PHE A 195 -2.30 -6.75 2.56
CA PHE A 195 -2.24 -5.27 2.62
C PHE A 195 -3.51 -4.52 2.16
N CYS A 196 -4.69 -5.07 2.41
CA CYS A 196 -5.98 -4.54 1.93
C CYS A 196 -6.07 -4.46 0.39
N ASN A 197 -5.22 -5.20 -0.34
CA ASN A 197 -5.23 -5.33 -1.78
C ASN A 197 -5.37 -6.82 -2.17
N PRO A 198 -6.55 -7.44 -1.95
CA PRO A 198 -6.75 -8.86 -2.24
C PRO A 198 -6.58 -9.18 -3.73
N GLY A 199 -6.90 -8.26 -4.64
CA GLY A 199 -6.70 -8.45 -6.08
C GLY A 199 -5.22 -8.52 -6.45
N GLY A 200 -4.40 -7.58 -5.96
CA GLY A 200 -2.95 -7.65 -6.15
C GLY A 200 -2.33 -8.87 -5.47
N CYS A 201 -2.81 -9.24 -4.29
CA CYS A 201 -2.39 -10.46 -3.59
C CYS A 201 -2.69 -11.71 -4.43
N GLN A 202 -3.88 -11.79 -5.02
CA GLN A 202 -4.27 -12.90 -5.90
C GLN A 202 -3.36 -13.00 -7.12
N ASP A 203 -3.11 -11.89 -7.79
CA ASP A 203 -2.31 -11.82 -9.02
C ASP A 203 -0.83 -12.17 -8.76
N PHE A 204 -0.16 -11.43 -7.87
CA PHE A 204 1.27 -11.62 -7.59
C PHE A 204 1.60 -12.95 -6.92
N LEU A 205 0.68 -13.53 -6.15
CA LEU A 205 0.87 -14.84 -5.52
C LEU A 205 0.36 -16.00 -6.38
N GLY A 206 -0.24 -15.71 -7.54
CA GLY A 206 -0.80 -16.70 -8.46
C GLY A 206 -1.91 -17.56 -7.83
N LEU A 207 -2.76 -16.97 -6.99
CA LEU A 207 -3.85 -17.68 -6.31
C LEU A 207 -5.06 -17.83 -7.23
N SER A 208 -5.67 -19.02 -7.26
CA SER A 208 -6.95 -19.19 -7.96
C SER A 208 -8.12 -18.67 -7.11
N ALA A 209 -9.29 -18.51 -7.73
CA ALA A 209 -10.50 -18.16 -6.99
C ALA A 209 -10.85 -19.24 -5.94
N GLU A 210 -10.66 -20.51 -6.29
CA GLU A 210 -10.88 -21.65 -5.40
C GLU A 210 -9.92 -21.63 -4.21
N ASP A 211 -8.65 -21.26 -4.43
CA ASP A 211 -7.67 -21.08 -3.36
C ASP A 211 -8.14 -20.04 -2.35
N ILE A 212 -8.65 -18.89 -2.83
CA ILE A 212 -9.16 -17.80 -1.98
C ILE A 212 -10.41 -18.24 -1.20
N ILE A 213 -11.39 -18.84 -1.88
CA ILE A 213 -12.65 -19.30 -1.28
C ILE A 213 -12.38 -20.39 -0.22
N ARG A 214 -11.49 -21.33 -0.52
CA ARG A 214 -11.11 -22.37 0.45
C ARG A 214 -10.41 -21.75 1.66
N ASN A 215 -9.59 -20.74 1.47
CA ASN A 215 -8.89 -20.10 2.58
C ASN A 215 -9.83 -19.23 3.44
N SER A 216 -10.83 -18.58 2.87
CA SER A 216 -11.79 -17.77 3.64
C SER A 216 -12.62 -18.60 4.62
N GLN A 217 -12.72 -19.91 4.42
CA GLN A 217 -13.36 -20.82 5.38
C GLN A 217 -12.48 -21.08 6.62
N LYS A 218 -11.17 -20.87 6.51
CA LYS A 218 -10.18 -21.16 7.56
C LYS A 218 -9.72 -19.93 8.33
N ARG A 219 -10.07 -18.74 7.86
CA ARG A 219 -9.59 -17.46 8.42
C ARG A 219 -10.71 -16.43 8.49
N GLN A 220 -10.68 -15.55 9.50
CA GLN A 220 -11.64 -14.45 9.60
C GLN A 220 -11.18 -13.18 8.87
N SER A 221 -9.88 -13.07 8.52
CA SER A 221 -9.30 -11.89 7.87
C SER A 221 -8.17 -12.26 6.91
N CYS A 222 -7.89 -11.39 5.95
CA CYS A 222 -6.74 -11.53 5.05
C CYS A 222 -5.37 -11.38 5.75
N SER A 223 -5.37 -10.89 6.99
CA SER A 223 -4.17 -10.73 7.82
C SER A 223 -4.06 -11.80 8.91
N ASP A 224 -4.97 -12.78 8.90
CA ASP A 224 -5.05 -13.81 9.93
C ASP A 224 -3.90 -14.84 9.76
N PRO A 225 -3.07 -15.07 10.79
CA PRO A 225 -1.93 -15.95 10.71
C PRO A 225 -2.30 -17.44 10.57
N SER A 226 -3.52 -17.83 10.95
CA SER A 226 -4.01 -19.23 10.92
C SER A 226 -4.23 -19.78 9.49
N GLY A 227 -4.30 -18.91 8.47
CA GLY A 227 -4.49 -19.26 7.06
C GLY A 227 -3.25 -19.01 6.19
N SER A 228 -2.04 -19.00 6.77
CA SER A 228 -0.81 -18.49 6.14
C SER A 228 -0.25 -19.32 4.99
N THR A 229 -0.53 -20.63 4.96
CA THR A 229 -0.09 -21.54 3.88
C THR A 229 -1.27 -22.29 3.30
N LEU A 230 -1.43 -22.21 1.97
CA LEU A 230 -2.48 -22.93 1.26
C LEU A 230 -2.00 -24.35 0.95
N SER A 231 -2.82 -25.33 1.32
CA SER A 231 -2.72 -26.68 0.75
C SER A 231 -3.27 -26.62 -0.69
N VAL A 232 -2.39 -26.46 -1.68
CA VAL A 232 -2.78 -26.51 -3.10
C VAL A 232 -2.45 -27.89 -3.66
N ILE A 233 -3.46 -28.50 -4.29
CA ILE A 233 -3.31 -29.69 -5.14
C ILE A 233 -3.04 -29.18 -6.56
N SER A 234 -1.87 -29.56 -7.10
CA SER A 234 -1.44 -29.63 -8.51
C SER A 234 -1.63 -28.44 -9.46
N GLY A 235 -0.52 -28.09 -10.13
CA GLY A 235 -0.53 -27.91 -11.59
C GLY A 235 -1.06 -26.59 -12.12
N THR A 236 -0.32 -25.50 -11.94
CA THR A 236 -0.39 -24.36 -12.87
C THR A 236 0.98 -23.67 -12.91
N PRO A 237 1.63 -23.56 -14.08
CA PRO A 237 2.83 -22.74 -14.23
C PRO A 237 2.45 -21.26 -14.10
N GLY A 238 3.35 -20.48 -13.51
CA GLY A 238 3.30 -19.01 -13.54
C GLY A 238 3.03 -18.37 -12.20
N LEU A 239 3.98 -18.44 -11.26
CA LEU A 239 4.19 -17.29 -10.40
C LEU A 239 4.78 -16.22 -11.32
N MET A 240 3.97 -15.28 -11.78
CA MET A 240 4.44 -14.13 -12.58
C MET A 240 5.19 -13.17 -11.66
N THR A 241 6.42 -13.52 -11.32
CA THR A 241 7.42 -12.51 -11.00
C THR A 241 7.97 -12.03 -12.33
N GLY A 242 7.64 -10.79 -12.69
CA GLY A 242 8.18 -10.17 -13.89
C GLY A 242 9.71 -10.07 -13.82
N TRP A 243 10.28 -9.62 -14.95
CA TRP A 243 11.70 -9.36 -15.16
C TRP A 243 12.27 -8.52 -14.01
N GLY A 244 12.90 -9.16 -13.01
CA GLY A 244 13.49 -8.49 -11.84
C GLY A 244 13.10 -9.07 -10.47
N GLY A 245 11.94 -9.72 -10.33
CA GLY A 245 11.46 -10.30 -9.05
C GLY A 245 11.96 -11.71 -8.71
N GLY A 246 12.56 -12.39 -9.69
CA GLY A 246 13.05 -13.77 -9.60
C GLY A 246 11.93 -14.79 -9.82
N SER A 247 12.08 -15.71 -10.79
CA SER A 247 11.07 -16.75 -11.09
C SER A 247 11.33 -18.01 -10.28
N LEU A 248 10.29 -18.59 -9.67
CA LEU A 248 10.40 -19.95 -9.13
C LEU A 248 10.53 -20.92 -10.31
N GLY A 249 11.57 -21.77 -10.29
CA GLY A 249 11.68 -22.88 -11.24
C GLY A 249 10.48 -23.83 -11.17
N GLY A 250 10.30 -24.69 -12.17
CA GLY A 250 9.24 -25.70 -12.15
C GLY A 250 9.34 -26.61 -10.91
N GLY A 251 8.23 -26.79 -10.18
CA GLY A 251 8.18 -27.60 -8.96
C GLY A 251 6.81 -27.54 -8.26
N LEU A 252 6.60 -28.41 -7.27
CA LEU A 252 5.36 -28.45 -6.48
C LEU A 252 5.53 -27.64 -5.19
N TYR A 253 4.98 -26.42 -5.14
CA TYR A 253 5.09 -25.53 -3.98
C TYR A 253 3.73 -25.27 -3.32
N ARG A 254 3.71 -25.15 -1.99
CA ARG A 254 2.53 -24.60 -1.28
C ARG A 254 2.52 -23.08 -1.44
N LYS A 255 1.51 -22.55 -2.12
CA LYS A 255 1.38 -21.10 -2.34
C LYS A 255 1.12 -20.39 -1.00
N PRO A 256 1.80 -19.26 -0.74
CA PRO A 256 1.51 -18.46 0.45
C PRO A 256 0.18 -17.72 0.25
N ALA A 257 -0.55 -17.46 1.33
CA ALA A 257 -1.82 -16.71 1.29
C ALA A 257 -1.64 -15.19 1.44
N GLY A 258 -0.40 -14.73 1.45
CA GLY A 258 0.01 -13.35 1.71
C GLY A 258 1.53 -13.21 1.53
N SER A 259 2.05 -12.02 1.81
CA SER A 259 3.48 -11.76 1.73
C SER A 259 3.96 -10.92 2.91
N VAL A 260 5.27 -10.71 2.97
CA VAL A 260 5.92 -9.74 3.82
C VAL A 260 6.05 -8.42 3.05
N ARG A 261 5.88 -7.29 3.75
CA ARG A 261 6.09 -5.95 3.21
C ARG A 261 6.86 -5.10 4.20
N VAL A 262 7.89 -4.45 3.68
CA VAL A 262 8.66 -3.42 4.36
C VAL A 262 8.35 -2.08 3.70
N SER A 263 8.20 -1.04 4.51
CA SER A 263 7.84 0.30 4.06
C SER A 263 8.80 1.31 4.66
N MET A 264 9.57 1.97 3.81
CA MET A 264 10.54 3.01 4.18
C MET A 264 9.89 4.38 4.08
N GLY A 265 10.22 5.24 5.05
CA GLY A 265 9.85 6.64 5.06
C GLY A 265 11.08 7.55 5.06
N TYR A 266 10.86 8.86 5.08
CA TYR A 266 11.96 9.83 5.09
C TYR A 266 12.80 9.81 6.38
N LEU A 267 12.33 9.16 7.44
CA LEU A 267 13.08 8.93 8.69
C LEU A 267 13.85 7.61 8.70
N SER A 268 13.61 6.71 7.75
CA SER A 268 14.37 5.47 7.62
C SER A 268 15.81 5.76 7.19
N THR A 269 16.73 4.89 7.56
CA THR A 269 18.16 5.02 7.27
C THR A 269 18.71 3.77 6.57
N PHE A 270 19.91 3.88 5.99
CA PHE A 270 20.61 2.71 5.44
C PHE A 270 20.94 1.67 6.52
N SER A 271 21.21 2.12 7.75
CA SER A 271 21.43 1.22 8.88
C SER A 271 20.20 0.37 9.21
N ASP A 272 18.99 0.93 9.07
CA ASP A 272 17.75 0.17 9.28
C ASP A 272 17.58 -0.90 8.18
N VAL A 273 17.90 -0.54 6.94
CA VAL A 273 17.88 -1.48 5.80
C VAL A 273 18.91 -2.59 5.99
N ASP A 274 20.13 -2.25 6.38
CA ASP A 274 21.20 -3.22 6.61
C ASP A 274 20.87 -4.14 7.79
N ALA A 275 20.28 -3.61 8.88
CA ALA A 275 19.83 -4.41 10.02
C ALA A 275 18.77 -5.44 9.60
N LEU A 276 17.82 -5.05 8.75
CA LEU A 276 16.82 -5.99 8.20
C LEU A 276 17.46 -7.06 7.31
N VAL A 277 18.40 -6.69 6.44
CA VAL A 277 19.09 -7.63 5.57
C VAL A 277 19.93 -8.62 6.39
N SER A 278 20.65 -8.14 7.41
CA SER A 278 21.41 -8.99 8.33
C SER A 278 20.49 -9.94 9.09
N PHE A 279 19.38 -9.44 9.64
CA PHE A 279 18.38 -10.29 10.31
C PHE A 279 17.89 -11.42 9.38
N ILE A 280 17.54 -11.11 8.13
CA ILE A 280 17.09 -12.14 7.18
C ILE A 280 18.21 -13.13 6.87
N SER A 281 19.43 -12.63 6.65
CA SER A 281 20.60 -13.45 6.34
C SER A 281 20.94 -14.41 7.48
N GLU A 282 20.99 -13.92 8.71
CA GLU A 282 21.39 -14.71 9.89
C GLU A 282 20.29 -15.72 10.29
N THR A 283 19.02 -15.38 10.06
CA THR A 283 17.89 -16.22 10.52
C THR A 283 17.47 -17.27 9.48
N TYR A 284 17.46 -16.89 8.19
CA TYR A 284 16.79 -17.69 7.14
C TYR A 284 17.70 -18.11 6.00
N VAL A 285 18.95 -17.65 5.94
CA VAL A 285 19.90 -18.10 4.93
C VAL A 285 20.78 -19.20 5.54
N TRP A 286 20.56 -20.43 5.05
CA TRP A 286 21.30 -21.65 5.39
C TRP A 286 22.10 -22.17 4.21
#